data_AF-A0A2U1S913-F1
#
_entry.id   AF-A0A2U1S913-F1
#
_cell.length_a   1.000
_cell.length_b   1.000
_cell.length_c   1.000
_cell.angle_alpha   90.00
_cell.angle_beta   90.00
_cell.angle_gamma   90.00
#
_symmetry.space_group_name_H-M   'P 1'
#
loop_
_entity.id
_entity.type
_entity.pdbx_description
1 polymer ?
#
loop_
_entity_poly.entity_id
_entity_poly.type
_entity_poly.pdbx_seq_one_letter_code
_entity_poly.pdbx_strand_id
1 'polypeptide(L)'
;MKEMLNEIDWKSLIFGAAFCAVIAMFGSSPGLEILAPFASVGLLYIGYKGKNLTYGTILGAIGAIPLFLVAMYGGLGSFTITSTTVVLILISCLIIGALLGFVGALFHKNYIKTKKAKEQRGKNKKNKK
;
A
#
# COMPACT_ATOMS: atom_id res chain seq x y z
N MET A 1 2.57 -2.76 -22.19
CA MET A 1 2.27 -1.65 -21.25
C MET A 1 0.81 -1.17 -21.27
N LYS A 2 0.13 -1.04 -22.42
CA LYS A 2 -1.27 -0.57 -22.49
C LYS A 2 -2.29 -1.49 -21.80
N GLU A 3 -2.11 -2.81 -21.87
CA GLU A 3 -2.92 -3.77 -21.09
C GLU A 3 -2.63 -3.71 -19.58
N MET A 4 -1.41 -3.40 -19.17
CA MET A 4 -1.03 -3.32 -17.76
C MET A 4 -1.69 -2.15 -17.03
N LEU A 5 -1.92 -1.02 -17.72
CA LEU A 5 -2.56 0.18 -17.16
C LEU A 5 -4.07 0.01 -16.99
N ASN A 6 -4.71 -0.81 -17.82
CA ASN A 6 -6.16 -1.03 -17.80
C ASN A 6 -6.60 -2.00 -16.69
N GLU A 7 -5.67 -2.76 -16.13
CA GLU A 7 -5.91 -3.63 -14.96
C GLU A 7 -5.68 -2.91 -13.62
N ILE A 8 -5.23 -1.65 -13.65
CA ILE A 8 -4.97 -0.88 -12.43
C ILE A 8 -6.28 -0.24 -11.99
N ASP A 9 -6.70 -0.57 -10.77
CA ASP A 9 -7.77 0.13 -10.08
C ASP A 9 -7.24 1.51 -9.63
N TRP A 10 -7.16 2.46 -10.58
CA TRP A 10 -6.61 3.81 -10.39
C TRP A 10 -7.28 4.55 -9.23
N LYS A 11 -8.57 4.28 -8.98
CA LYS A 11 -9.28 4.83 -7.82
C LYS A 11 -8.67 4.35 -6.50
N SER A 12 -8.30 3.08 -6.42
CA SER A 12 -7.67 2.51 -5.24
C SER A 12 -6.25 3.03 -5.04
N LEU A 13 -5.50 3.25 -6.13
CA LEU A 13 -4.18 3.87 -6.08
C LEU A 13 -4.28 5.30 -5.53
N ILE A 14 -5.11 6.14 -6.13
CA ILE A 14 -5.26 7.54 -5.75
C ILE A 14 -5.77 7.65 -4.31
N PHE A 15 -6.77 6.87 -3.93
CA PHE A 15 -7.33 6.91 -2.58
C PHE A 15 -6.34 6.42 -1.53
N GLY A 16 -5.66 5.30 -1.77
CA GLY A 16 -4.68 4.77 -0.82
C GLY A 16 -3.44 5.65 -0.69
N ALA A 17 -3.00 6.26 -1.80
CA ALA A 17 -1.87 7.20 -1.83
C ALA A 17 -2.22 8.50 -1.10
N ALA A 18 -3.42 9.05 -1.34
CA ALA A 18 -3.91 10.24 -0.62
C ALA A 18 -4.10 9.95 0.87
N PHE A 19 -4.67 8.80 1.23
CA PHE A 19 -4.83 8.39 2.62
C PHE A 19 -3.48 8.24 3.32
N CYS A 20 -2.51 7.61 2.66
CA CYS A 20 -1.15 7.47 3.17
C CYS A 20 -0.49 8.84 3.40
N ALA A 21 -0.60 9.76 2.44
CA ALA A 21 -0.05 11.11 2.54
C ALA A 21 -0.68 11.91 3.70
N VAL A 22 -2.01 11.92 3.78
CA VAL A 22 -2.75 12.68 4.80
C VAL A 22 -2.42 12.17 6.19
N ILE A 23 -2.46 10.85 6.39
CA ILE A 23 -2.17 10.25 7.70
C ILE A 23 -0.70 10.44 8.09
N ALA A 24 0.23 10.36 7.14
CA ALA A 24 1.64 10.65 7.40
C ALA A 24 1.88 12.12 7.77
N MET A 25 1.15 13.04 7.15
CA MET A 25 1.22 14.47 7.46
C MET A 25 0.70 14.76 8.87
N PHE A 26 -0.43 14.16 9.26
CA PHE A 26 -0.93 14.24 10.64
C PHE A 26 0.01 13.54 11.64
N GLY A 27 0.62 12.42 11.25
CA GLY A 27 1.59 11.68 12.06
C GLY A 27 2.89 12.42 12.32
N SER A 28 3.22 13.43 11.49
CA SER A 28 4.35 14.33 11.70
C SER A 28 4.06 15.43 12.73
N SER A 29 2.81 15.60 13.16
CA SER A 29 2.45 16.61 14.17
C SER A 29 2.79 16.09 15.57
N PRO A 30 3.45 16.90 16.43
CA PRO A 30 3.78 16.51 17.79
C PRO A 30 2.50 16.16 18.56
N GLY A 31 2.46 14.96 19.14
CA GLY A 31 1.30 14.39 19.83
C GLY A 31 0.43 13.43 19.01
N LEU A 32 0.63 13.34 17.69
CA LEU A 32 -0.09 12.42 16.79
C LEU A 32 0.82 11.38 16.13
N GLU A 33 2.03 11.18 16.63
CA GLU A 33 3.03 10.23 16.10
C GLU A 33 2.50 8.79 16.03
N ILE A 34 1.56 8.44 16.91
CA ILE A 34 0.84 7.16 16.92
C ILE A 34 0.06 6.90 15.61
N LEU A 35 -0.29 7.96 14.86
CA LEU A 35 -0.98 7.89 13.57
C LEU A 35 -0.03 7.54 12.42
N ALA A 36 1.27 7.82 12.53
CA ALA A 36 2.25 7.55 11.49
C ALA A 36 2.23 6.09 10.98
N PRO A 37 2.19 5.04 11.82
CA PRO A 37 2.07 3.65 11.34
C PRO A 37 0.75 3.37 10.61
N PHE A 38 -0.34 4.11 10.87
CA PHE A 38 -1.61 3.94 10.17
C PHE A 38 -1.53 4.40 8.71
N ALA A 39 -0.53 5.19 8.33
CA ALA A 39 -0.29 5.53 6.91
C ALA A 39 -0.04 4.27 6.06
N SER A 40 0.54 3.22 6.66
CA SER A 40 0.78 1.93 6.00
C SER A 40 -0.50 1.23 5.54
N VAL A 41 -1.66 1.53 6.16
CA VAL A 41 -2.97 0.99 5.77
C VAL A 41 -3.35 1.43 4.35
N GLY A 42 -2.99 2.65 3.95
CA GLY A 42 -3.20 3.14 2.58
C GLY A 42 -2.43 2.32 1.55
N LEU A 43 -1.17 1.99 1.84
CA LEU A 43 -0.31 1.16 0.98
C LEU A 43 -0.77 -0.30 0.94
N LEU A 44 -1.21 -0.85 2.08
CA LEU A 44 -1.81 -2.17 2.17
C LEU A 44 -3.12 -2.25 1.35
N TYR A 45 -3.94 -1.20 1.37
CA TYR A 45 -5.17 -1.13 0.59
C TYR A 45 -4.89 -1.13 -0.92
N ILE A 46 -3.87 -0.38 -1.36
CA ILE A 46 -3.41 -0.38 -2.76
C ILE A 46 -2.97 -1.80 -3.18
N GLY A 47 -2.16 -2.46 -2.35
CA GLY A 47 -1.71 -3.83 -2.59
C GLY A 47 -2.86 -4.85 -2.61
N TYR A 48 -3.82 -4.71 -1.68
CA TYR A 48 -4.98 -5.61 -1.55
C TYR A 48 -5.91 -5.56 -2.75
N LYS A 49 -6.07 -4.40 -3.38
CA LYS A 49 -6.85 -4.25 -4.61
C LYS A 49 -6.08 -4.66 -5.87
N GLY A 50 -4.79 -4.99 -5.73
CA GLY A 50 -3.95 -5.47 -6.82
C GLY A 50 -4.40 -6.84 -7.33
N LYS A 51 -4.64 -6.95 -8.64
CA LYS A 51 -5.06 -8.19 -9.31
C LYS A 51 -4.03 -9.33 -9.15
N ASN A 52 -2.75 -8.97 -9.07
CA ASN A 52 -1.62 -9.88 -9.03
C ASN A 52 -0.57 -9.42 -8.02
N LEU A 53 0.24 -10.38 -7.55
CA LEU A 53 1.22 -10.19 -6.50
C LEU A 53 2.30 -9.17 -6.89
N THR A 54 2.86 -9.33 -8.09
CA THR A 54 3.83 -8.41 -8.69
C THR A 54 3.27 -7.00 -8.90
N TYR A 55 1.98 -6.91 -9.25
CA TYR A 55 1.32 -5.63 -9.46
C TYR A 55 1.05 -4.91 -8.14
N GLY A 56 0.62 -5.62 -7.09
CA GLY A 56 0.47 -5.03 -5.76
C GLY A 56 1.78 -4.46 -5.22
N THR A 57 2.91 -5.15 -5.46
CA THR A 57 4.25 -4.64 -5.12
C THR A 57 4.59 -3.34 -5.85
N ILE A 58 4.40 -3.30 -7.18
CA ILE A 58 4.72 -2.13 -8.00
C ILE A 58 3.82 -0.95 -7.64
N LEU A 59 2.51 -1.20 -7.46
CA LEU A 59 1.54 -0.18 -7.08
C LEU A 59 1.79 0.36 -5.66
N GLY A 60 2.24 -0.49 -4.73
CA GLY A 60 2.67 -0.06 -3.40
C GLY A 60 3.91 0.84 -3.44
N ALA A 61 4.89 0.51 -4.28
CA ALA A 61 6.07 1.36 -4.47
C ALA A 61 5.71 2.74 -5.05
N ILE A 62 4.82 2.79 -6.06
CA ILE A 62 4.32 4.05 -6.64
C ILE A 62 3.47 4.83 -5.62
N GLY A 63 2.64 4.13 -4.84
CA GLY A 63 1.81 4.74 -3.80
C GLY A 63 2.60 5.35 -2.65
N ALA A 64 3.88 4.97 -2.47
CA ALA A 64 4.77 5.55 -1.48
C ALA A 64 5.42 6.87 -1.93
N ILE A 65 5.27 7.28 -3.19
CA ILE A 65 5.75 8.58 -3.68
C ILE A 65 5.17 9.76 -2.85
N PRO A 66 3.85 9.84 -2.61
CA PRO A 66 3.29 10.86 -1.72
C PRO A 66 3.88 10.84 -0.31
N LEU A 67 4.21 9.65 0.22
CA LEU A 67 4.84 9.50 1.52
C LEU A 67 6.25 10.11 1.53
N PHE A 68 7.01 9.93 0.44
CA PHE A 68 8.30 10.57 0.25
C PHE A 68 8.20 12.10 0.20
N LEU A 69 7.17 12.65 -0.48
CA LEU A 69 6.92 14.10 -0.45
C LEU A 69 6.69 14.58 0.99
N VAL A 70 5.82 13.91 1.75
CA VAL A 70 5.57 14.28 3.15
C VAL A 70 6.86 14.22 3.98
N ALA A 71 7.67 13.17 3.83
CA ALA A 71 8.98 13.06 4.46
C ALA A 71 9.91 14.23 4.12
N MET A 72 9.92 14.69 2.87
CA MET A 72 10.75 15.82 2.40
C MET A 72 10.27 17.18 2.93
N TYR A 73 8.97 17.38 3.08
CA TYR A 73 8.38 18.63 3.59
C TYR A 73 8.40 18.74 5.12
N GLY A 74 9.27 17.98 5.79
CA GLY A 74 9.46 18.03 7.24
C GLY A 74 8.72 16.94 8.01
N GLY A 75 8.09 15.97 7.32
CA GLY A 75 7.32 14.87 7.89
C GLY A 75 8.07 13.96 8.87
N LEU A 76 9.41 13.95 8.80
CA LEU A 76 10.29 13.16 9.67
C LEU A 76 11.17 14.05 10.58
N GLY A 77 10.97 15.38 10.57
CA GLY A 77 11.81 16.34 11.28
C GLY A 77 12.87 17.02 10.40
N SER A 78 13.64 17.94 11.00
CA SER A 78 14.66 18.72 10.30
C SER A 78 15.89 17.87 9.98
N PHE A 79 15.96 17.32 8.76
CA PHE A 79 17.17 16.70 8.24
C PHE A 79 17.98 17.67 7.40
N THR A 80 19.30 17.53 7.44
CA THR A 80 20.19 18.18 6.48
C THR A 80 19.90 17.62 5.09
N ILE A 81 19.30 18.43 4.23
CA ILE A 81 18.93 18.05 2.86
C ILE A 81 20.20 18.04 2.02
N THR A 82 20.90 16.91 2.04
CA THR A 82 22.01 16.59 1.12
C THR A 82 21.50 15.65 0.04
N SER A 83 21.99 15.78 -1.19
CA SER A 83 21.57 14.95 -2.34
C SER A 83 21.64 13.44 -2.06
N THR A 84 22.62 13.00 -1.26
CA THR A 84 22.77 11.60 -0.81
C THR A 84 21.66 11.17 0.15
N THR A 85 21.30 12.01 1.12
CA THR A 85 20.22 11.75 2.10
C THR A 85 18.87 11.64 1.41
N VAL A 86 18.60 12.51 0.42
CA VAL A 86 17.35 12.50 -0.36
C VAL A 86 17.17 11.18 -1.11
N VAL A 87 18.24 10.73 -1.80
CA VAL A 87 18.22 9.46 -2.54
C VAL A 87 18.02 8.28 -1.60
N LEU A 88 18.68 8.28 -0.43
CA LEU A 88 18.50 7.23 0.57
C LEU A 88 17.06 7.17 1.10
N ILE A 89 16.46 8.31 1.43
CA ILE A 89 15.07 8.38 1.89
C ILE A 89 14.12 7.87 0.79
N LEU A 90 14.33 8.27 -0.46
CA LEU A 90 13.52 7.82 -1.60
C LEU A 90 13.59 6.29 -1.77
N ILE A 91 14.80 5.71 -1.76
CA ILE A 91 15.01 4.26 -1.88
C ILE A 91 14.34 3.53 -0.71
N SER A 92 14.50 4.05 0.51
CA SER A 92 13.87 3.50 1.70
C SER A 92 12.35 3.47 1.58
N CYS A 93 11.76 4.59 1.13
CA CYS A 93 10.32 4.74 0.94
C CYS A 93 9.78 3.80 -0.14
N LEU A 94 10.52 3.63 -1.24
CA LEU A 94 10.20 2.68 -2.30
C LEU A 94 10.23 1.23 -1.81
N ILE A 95 11.23 0.84 -1.02
CA ILE A 95 11.34 -0.51 -0.45
C ILE A 95 10.18 -0.78 0.51
N ILE A 96 9.88 0.16 1.41
CA ILE A 96 8.77 0.04 2.37
C ILE A 96 7.43 -0.04 1.64
N GLY A 97 7.21 0.82 0.64
CA GLY A 97 6.03 0.80 -0.22
C GLY A 97 5.86 -0.52 -0.97
N ALA A 98 6.94 -1.05 -1.54
CA ALA A 98 6.95 -2.34 -2.22
C ALA A 98 6.59 -3.50 -1.27
N LEU A 99 7.17 -3.53 -0.07
CA LEU A 99 6.88 -4.57 0.94
C LEU A 99 5.43 -4.51 1.40
N LEU A 100 4.91 -3.32 1.72
CA LEU A 100 3.52 -3.15 2.14
C LEU A 100 2.54 -3.50 1.01
N GLY A 101 2.84 -3.10 -0.23
CA GLY A 101 2.07 -3.49 -1.41
C GLY A 101 2.06 -5.00 -1.65
N PHE A 102 3.21 -5.67 -1.46
CA PHE A 102 3.34 -7.12 -1.55
C PHE A 102 2.52 -7.84 -0.47
N VAL A 103 2.58 -7.37 0.78
CA VAL A 103 1.80 -7.92 1.90
C VAL A 103 0.30 -7.76 1.65
N GLY A 104 -0.14 -6.58 1.19
CA GLY A 104 -1.53 -6.35 0.82
C GLY A 104 -2.03 -7.32 -0.25
N ALA A 105 -1.23 -7.56 -1.29
CA ALA A 105 -1.57 -8.48 -2.37
C ALA A 105 -1.61 -9.96 -1.92
N LEU A 106 -0.75 -10.36 -0.99
CA LEU A 106 -0.78 -11.69 -0.38
C LEU A 106 -2.08 -11.94 0.39
N PHE A 107 -2.51 -10.95 1.19
CA PHE A 107 -3.78 -11.03 1.91
C PHE A 107 -4.96 -11.20 0.97
N HIS A 108 -4.99 -10.48 -0.16
CA HIS A 108 -6.05 -10.61 -1.15
C HIS A 108 -6.12 -12.02 -1.76
N LYS A 109 -4.96 -12.58 -2.14
CA LYS A 109 -4.91 -13.95 -2.67
C LYS A 109 -5.40 -14.98 -1.66
N ASN A 110 -4.97 -14.86 -0.40
CA ASN A 110 -5.41 -15.78 0.65
C ASN A 110 -6.91 -15.65 0.91
N TYR A 111 -7.45 -14.43 0.97
CA TYR A 111 -8.88 -14.20 1.14
C TYR A 111 -9.72 -14.83 0.01
N ILE A 112 -9.31 -14.67 -1.25
CA ILE A 112 -9.99 -15.28 -2.40
C ILE A 112 -9.95 -16.81 -2.31
N LYS A 113 -8.79 -17.40 -1.96
CA LYS A 113 -8.66 -18.85 -1.80
C LYS A 113 -9.59 -19.39 -0.71
N THR A 114 -9.66 -18.72 0.44
CA THR A 114 -10.53 -19.13 1.55
C THR A 114 -12.00 -18.95 1.23
N LYS A 115 -12.39 -17.89 0.51
CA LYS A 115 -13.78 -17.68 0.07
C LYS A 115 -14.23 -18.76 -0.92
N LYS A 116 -13.40 -19.07 -1.92
CA LYS A 116 -13.65 -20.15 -2.89
C LYS A 116 -13.75 -21.51 -2.20
N ALA A 117 -12.89 -21.79 -1.22
CA ALA A 117 -12.96 -23.02 -0.42
C ALA A 117 -14.23 -23.12 0.44
N LYS A 118 -14.72 -22.00 0.99
CA LYS A 118 -15.99 -21.95 1.73
C LYS A 118 -17.21 -22.14 0.81
N GLU A 119 -17.23 -21.52 -0.36
CA GLU A 119 -18.32 -21.70 -1.35
C GLU A 119 -18.39 -23.14 -1.87
N GLN A 120 -17.24 -23.77 -2.15
CA GLN A 120 -17.20 -25.18 -2.55
C GLN A 120 -17.68 -26.11 -1.43
N ARG A 121 -17.30 -25.86 -0.17
CA ARG A 121 -17.83 -26.62 0.99
C ARG A 121 -19.34 -26.43 1.20
N GLY A 122 -19.86 -25.23 0.94
CA GLY A 122 -21.30 -24.94 1.02
C GLY A 122 -22.13 -25.64 -0.06
N LYS A 123 -21.62 -25.68 -1.30
CA LYS A 123 -22.26 -26.43 -2.41
C LYS A 123 -22.24 -27.94 -2.19
N ASN A 124 -21.14 -28.49 -1.67
CA ASN A 124 -21.05 -29.93 -1.36
C ASN A 124 -21.96 -30.36 -0.20
N LYS A 125 -22.28 -29.45 0.74
CA LYS A 125 -23.29 -29.71 1.80
C LYS A 125 -24.74 -29.65 1.29
N LYS A 126 -25.03 -28.80 0.29
CA LYS A 126 -26.37 -28.75 -0.33
C LYS A 126 -26.66 -29.95 -1.22
N ASN A 127 -25.64 -30.55 -1.85
CA ASN A 127 -25.79 -31.72 -2.73
C ASN A 127 -25.85 -33.06 -1.97
N LYS A 128 -25.82 -33.02 -0.63
CA LYS A 128 -25.88 -34.20 0.27
C LYS A 128 -27.17 -34.26 1.10
N LYS A 129 -28.10 -33.33 0.85
CA LYS A 129 -29.48 -33.34 1.35
C LYS A 129 -30.40 -33.72 0.20
#